data_AF-A0A2N1Q6Q0-F1
#
_entry.id   AF-A0A2N1Q6Q0-F1
#
_cell.length_a   1.000
_cell.length_b   1.000
_cell.length_c   1.000
_cell.angle_alpha   90.00
_cell.angle_beta   90.00
_cell.angle_gamma   90.00
#
_symmetry.space_group_name_H-M   'P 1'
#
loop_
_entity.id
_entity.type
_entity.pdbx_description
1 polymer ?
#
loop_
_entity_poly.entity_id
_entity_poly.type
_entity_poly.pdbx_seq_one_letter_code
_entity_poly.pdbx_strand_id
1 'polypeptide(L)' 'MNKMVIVADSCSDLSQKQVEQMEIQIIPLSVELEGKTYRHYPDERELKITTFY' A
#
# COMPACT_ATOMS: atom_id res chain seq x y z
N MET A 1 15.41 8.08 -24.51
CA MET A 1 15.05 8.62 -23.17
C MET A 1 14.77 7.45 -22.27
N ASN A 2 15.38 7.40 -21.07
CA ASN A 2 15.10 6.34 -20.10
C ASN A 2 13.83 6.71 -19.33
N LYS A 3 12.89 5.77 -19.23
CA LYS A 3 11.68 5.92 -18.42
C LYS A 3 12.05 5.65 -16.96
N MET A 4 11.89 6.63 -16.09
CA MET A 4 12.04 6.46 -14.64
C MET A 4 10.68 6.06 -14.05
N VAL A 5 10.68 5.15 -13.09
CA VAL A 5 9.47 4.72 -12.37
C VAL A 5 9.64 5.13 -10.91
N ILE A 6 8.60 5.72 -10.34
CA ILE A 6 8.55 6.06 -8.92
C ILE A 6 7.93 4.88 -8.17
N VAL A 7 8.65 4.41 -7.15
CA VAL A 7 8.22 3.31 -6.30
C VAL A 7 8.30 3.77 -4.85
N ALA A 8 7.27 3.49 -4.08
CA ALA A 8 7.22 3.72 -2.64
C ALA A 8 6.67 2.47 -1.94
N ASP A 9 6.74 2.43 -0.61
CA ASP A 9 6.08 1.40 0.18
C ASP A 9 4.75 1.88 0.78
N SER A 10 4.06 0.97 1.46
CA SER A 10 2.76 1.23 2.10
C SER A 10 2.84 2.13 3.35
N CYS A 11 4.01 2.61 3.77
CA CYS A 11 4.17 3.61 4.83
C CYS A 11 4.24 5.05 4.30
N SER A 12 4.06 5.23 2.99
CA SER A 12 3.96 6.56 2.37
C SER A 12 2.63 7.29 2.65
N ASP A 13 1.65 6.60 3.24
CA ASP A 13 0.30 7.09 3.56
C ASP A 13 -0.45 7.71 2.37
N LEU A 14 -0.06 7.36 1.14
CA LEU A 14 -0.74 7.77 -0.07
C LEU A 14 -2.06 7.01 -0.23
N SER A 15 -3.14 7.73 -0.49
CA SER A 15 -4.42 7.12 -0.85
C SER A 15 -4.33 6.39 -2.20
N GLN A 16 -5.19 5.39 -2.41
CA GLN A 16 -5.30 4.69 -3.70
C GLN A 16 -5.45 5.66 -4.89
N LYS A 17 -6.27 6.71 -4.73
CA LYS A 17 -6.47 7.73 -5.76
C LYS A 17 -5.18 8.48 -6.12
N GLN A 18 -4.37 8.83 -5.11
CA GLN A 18 -3.09 9.51 -5.32
C GLN A 18 -2.09 8.62 -6.05
N VAL A 19 -2.02 7.34 -5.67
CA VAL A 19 -1.15 6.33 -6.31
C VAL A 19 -1.47 6.21 -7.80
N GLU A 20 -2.76 6.12 -8.14
CA GLU A 20 -3.22 6.05 -9.54
C GLU A 20 -2.93 7.32 -10.32
N GLN A 21 -3.22 8.49 -9.74
CA GLN A 21 -3.04 9.78 -10.42
C GLN A 21 -1.57 10.12 -10.71
N MET A 22 -0.65 9.67 -9.86
CA MET A 22 0.78 9.95 -9.97
C MET A 22 1.58 8.80 -10.60
N GLU A 23 0.92 7.70 -11.00
CA GLU A 23 1.55 6.48 -11.53
C GLU A 23 2.66 5.92 -10.62
N ILE A 24 2.47 6.01 -9.29
CA ILE A 24 3.41 5.48 -8.30
C ILE A 24 3.15 3.98 -8.13
N GLN A 25 4.20 3.17 -8.06
CA GLN A 25 4.07 1.77 -7.67
C GLN A 25 4.24 1.61 -6.16
N ILE A 26 3.34 0.88 -5.52
CA ILE A 26 3.41 0.59 -4.08
C ILE A 26 3.89 -0.83 -3.83
N ILE A 27 4.92 -0.97 -3.02
CA ILE A 27 5.35 -2.24 -2.43
C ILE A 27 4.65 -2.38 -1.08
N PRO A 28 3.67 -3.30 -0.93
CA PRO A 28 2.97 -3.45 0.33
C PRO A 28 3.87 -4.09 1.39
N LEU A 29 3.94 -3.47 2.57
CA LEU A 29 4.44 -4.13 3.77
C LEU A 29 3.35 -5.02 4.36
N SER A 30 3.70 -5.83 5.36
CA SER A 30 2.78 -6.72 6.03
C SER A 30 2.75 -6.52 7.53
N VAL A 31 1.59 -6.78 8.12
CA VAL A 31 1.41 -6.94 9.56
C VAL A 31 1.00 -8.38 9.86
N GLU A 32 1.50 -8.93 10.97
CA GLU A 32 1.06 -10.23 11.48
C GLU A 32 0.18 -10.03 12.71
N LEU A 33 -1.01 -10.62 12.69
CA LEU A 33 -1.98 -10.62 13.78
C LEU A 33 -2.42 -12.06 14.05
N GLU A 34 -2.16 -12.56 15.26
CA GLU A 34 -2.55 -13.90 15.70
C GLU A 34 -2.10 -15.02 14.73
N GLY A 35 -0.89 -14.91 14.19
CA GLY A 35 -0.33 -15.89 13.24
C GLY A 35 -0.89 -15.79 11.82
N LYS A 36 -1.71 -14.78 11.51
CA LYS A 36 -2.15 -14.46 10.15
C LYS A 36 -1.50 -13.17 9.65
N THR A 37 -0.92 -13.24 8.47
CA THR A 37 -0.27 -12.10 7.81
C THR A 37 -1.23 -11.39 6.86
N TYR A 38 -1.27 -10.06 6.92
CA TYR A 38 -2.02 -9.18 6.02
C TYR A 38 -1.08 -8.17 5.38
N ARG A 39 -1.23 -7.93 4.09
CA ARG A 39 -0.52 -6.88 3.37
C ARG A 39 -1.28 -5.56 3.41
N HIS A 40 -0.58 -4.49 3.72
CA HIS A 40 -1.13 -3.14 3.75
C HIS A 40 -1.13 -2.55 2.34
N TYR A 41 -2.30 -2.50 1.70
CA TYR A 41 -2.51 -1.81 0.43
C TYR A 41 -3.29 -0.51 0.64
N PRO A 42 -3.06 0.53 -0.18
CA PRO A 42 -3.82 1.78 -0.13
C PRO A 42 -5.33 1.65 -0.34
N ASP A 43 -5.78 0.55 -0.96
CA ASP A 43 -7.20 0.24 -1.17
C ASP A 43 -7.77 -0.73 -0.13
N GLU A 44 -6.97 -1.07 0.89
CA GLU A 44 -7.40 -1.87 2.04
C GLU A 44 -7.95 -3.27 1.68
N ARG A 45 -7.55 -3.83 0.52
CA ARG A 45 -8.12 -5.09 0.00
C ARG A 45 -7.93 -6.33 0.88
N GLU A 46 -6.90 -6.35 1.73
CA GLU A 46 -6.64 -7.48 2.65
C GLU A 46 -7.10 -7.23 4.08
N LEU A 47 -6.96 -6.00 4.59
CA LEU A 47 -7.39 -5.61 5.92
C LEU A 47 -7.81 -4.14 5.91
N LYS A 48 -9.04 -3.88 6.34
CA LYS A 48 -9.53 -2.50 6.51
C LYS A 48 -8.83 -1.84 7.69
N ILE A 49 -8.46 -0.58 7.53
CA ILE A 49 -7.83 0.21 8.60
C ILE A 49 -8.78 0.29 9.81
N THR A 50 -10.08 0.44 9.57
CA THR A 50 -11.12 0.44 10.62
C THR A 50 -11.35 -0.90 11.32
N THR A 51 -10.78 -1.99 10.80
CA THR A 51 -10.81 -3.31 11.45
C THR A 51 -9.51 -3.60 12.20
N PHE A 52 -8.41 -2.95 11.81
CA PHE A 52 -7.13 -3.05 12.48
C PHE A 52 -7.11 -2.31 13.83
N TYR A 53 -7.77 -1.15 13.89
CA TYR A 53 -7.96 -0.34 15.11
C TYR A 53 -9.27 -0.69 15.82
#